data_AF-A0ABD1Z3Y7-F1
#
_entry.id   AF-A0ABD1Z3Y7-F1
#
_cell.length_a   1.000
_cell.length_b   1.000
_cell.length_c   1.000
_cell.angle_alpha   90.00
_cell.angle_beta   90.00
_cell.angle_gamma   90.00
#
_symmetry.space_group_name_H-M   'P 1'
#
loop_
_entity.id
_entity.type
_entity.pdbx_description
1 polymer ?
#
loop_
_entity_poly.entity_id
_entity_poly.type
_entity_poly.pdbx_seq_one_letter_code
_entity_poly.pdbx_strand_id
1 'polypeptide(L)'
;MALARSPRLSSSDPSGMVFELLRDCFTLEDLASGFDLLFELCIHIAQGRVSPSMAYLLGASRLLALEKPSGGVRPIAVGEVLYRLVARTLGFQFREALADQFSPLQFGVATRGGCETIIHGLRTTLDLHPNWVVLQVDIRNAFNTVSREVLFCELRAATGSLDQLFPFVRSFYARRSPLYFSHCSREDEVTLFSSESGTRQGDPLGGALFALAHLHALRTTASEHPICMFPSLADDTHIVGPPEAVVPAFHT
;
A
#
# COMPACT_ATOMS: atom_id res chain seq x y z
N MET A 1 -20.37 -1.23 -3.49
CA MET A 1 -19.62 -2.52 -3.49
C MET A 1 -18.49 -2.56 -2.46
N ALA A 2 -17.68 -1.50 -2.30
CA ALA A 2 -16.54 -1.48 -1.37
C ALA A 2 -16.92 -1.65 0.11
N LEU A 3 -17.94 -0.93 0.59
CA LEU A 3 -18.41 -1.01 1.99
C LEU A 3 -18.97 -2.40 2.36
N ALA A 4 -19.76 -2.99 1.46
CA ALA A 4 -20.29 -4.34 1.64
C ALA A 4 -19.18 -5.39 1.75
N ARG A 5 -18.05 -5.16 1.06
CA ARG A 5 -16.84 -6.00 1.09
C ARG A 5 -15.78 -5.50 2.09
N SER A 6 -16.08 -4.51 2.93
CA SER A 6 -15.15 -4.10 3.98
C SER A 6 -14.98 -5.23 5.00
N PRO A 7 -13.84 -5.30 5.71
CA PRO A 7 -13.65 -6.28 6.78
C PRO A 7 -14.76 -6.17 7.83
N ARG A 8 -15.05 -7.27 8.51
CA ARG A 8 -15.89 -7.27 9.71
C ARG A 8 -15.02 -7.33 10.95
N LEU A 9 -15.47 -6.72 12.04
CA LEU A 9 -14.78 -6.72 13.35
C LEU A 9 -13.34 -6.17 13.29
N SER A 10 -13.09 -5.24 12.36
CA SER A 10 -11.81 -4.54 12.30
C SER A 10 -11.67 -3.56 13.46
N SER A 11 -10.45 -3.33 13.92
CA SER A 11 -10.15 -2.28 14.90
C SER A 11 -10.71 -0.93 14.47
N SER A 12 -11.26 -0.19 15.44
CA SER A 12 -11.70 1.20 15.24
C SER A 12 -10.59 2.12 14.73
N ASP A 13 -10.97 3.21 14.10
CA ASP A 13 -10.06 4.28 13.72
C ASP A 13 -9.78 5.24 14.91
N PRO A 14 -9.01 6.34 14.73
CA PRO A 14 -8.76 7.31 15.80
C PRO A 14 -10.02 7.99 16.35
N SER A 15 -11.05 8.18 15.52
CA SER A 15 -12.33 8.79 15.95
C SER A 15 -13.28 7.79 16.62
N GLY A 16 -12.90 6.51 16.71
CA GLY A 16 -13.69 5.44 17.32
C GLY A 16 -14.66 4.75 16.36
N MET A 17 -14.66 5.14 15.08
CA MET A 17 -15.54 4.58 14.06
C MET A 17 -15.06 3.21 13.58
N VAL A 18 -16.01 2.37 13.17
CA VAL A 18 -15.79 1.08 12.51
C VAL A 18 -16.65 0.96 11.24
N PHE A 19 -16.33 0.02 10.36
CA PHE A 19 -17.12 -0.17 9.14
C PHE A 19 -18.56 -0.61 9.41
N GLU A 20 -18.80 -1.32 10.51
CA GLU A 20 -20.13 -1.74 10.97
C GLU A 20 -21.03 -0.53 11.23
N LEU A 21 -20.54 0.48 11.96
CA LEU A 21 -21.30 1.70 12.23
C LEU A 21 -21.69 2.39 10.92
N LEU A 22 -20.78 2.45 9.95
CA LEU A 22 -21.15 2.95 8.62
C LEU A 22 -22.24 2.08 7.99
N ARG A 23 -22.11 0.75 7.97
CA ARG A 23 -23.12 -0.17 7.41
C ARG A 23 -24.48 -0.03 8.09
N ASP A 24 -24.52 0.13 9.40
CA ASP A 24 -25.75 0.28 10.17
C ASP A 24 -26.48 1.57 9.78
N CYS A 25 -25.73 2.66 9.52
CA CYS A 25 -26.31 3.87 8.93
C CYS A 25 -26.99 3.60 7.57
N PHE A 26 -26.61 2.55 6.82
CA PHE A 26 -27.28 2.14 5.57
C PHE A 26 -28.57 1.36 5.76
N THR A 27 -28.92 0.97 6.99
CA THR A 27 -30.11 0.17 7.30
C THR A 27 -31.21 0.95 8.00
N LEU A 28 -30.93 2.18 8.43
CA LEU A 28 -31.88 3.04 9.13
C LEU A 28 -32.64 3.91 8.13
N GLU A 29 -33.97 3.75 8.07
CA GLU A 29 -34.85 4.42 7.10
C GLU A 29 -34.76 5.95 7.15
N ASP A 30 -34.51 6.52 8.33
CA ASP A 30 -34.42 7.97 8.56
C ASP A 30 -33.11 8.62 8.05
N LEU A 31 -32.12 7.82 7.61
CA LEU A 31 -30.82 8.30 7.16
C LEU A 31 -30.66 8.34 5.63
N ALA A 32 -31.75 8.17 4.87
CA ALA A 32 -31.74 8.16 3.40
C ALA A 32 -31.07 9.40 2.78
N SER A 33 -31.34 10.60 3.33
CA SER A 33 -30.71 11.85 2.90
C SER A 33 -29.22 11.96 3.29
N GLY A 34 -28.79 11.22 4.31
CA GLY A 34 -27.40 11.14 4.73
C GLY A 34 -26.50 10.39 3.73
N PHE A 35 -27.08 9.55 2.86
CA PHE A 35 -26.31 8.80 1.85
C PHE A 35 -25.74 9.69 0.78
N ASP A 36 -26.54 10.61 0.24
CA ASP A 36 -26.09 11.52 -0.80
C ASP A 36 -24.95 12.40 -0.27
N LEU A 37 -25.07 12.92 0.96
CA LEU A 37 -24.00 13.68 1.59
C LEU A 37 -22.73 12.85 1.82
N LEU A 38 -22.86 11.61 2.31
CA LEU A 38 -21.70 10.73 2.52
C LEU A 38 -21.03 10.36 1.18
N PHE A 39 -21.83 10.12 0.15
CA PHE A 39 -21.34 9.82 -1.19
C PHE A 39 -20.60 11.01 -1.80
N GLU A 40 -21.18 12.21 -1.74
CA GLU A 40 -20.53 13.45 -2.15
C GLU A 40 -19.23 13.70 -1.38
N LEU A 41 -19.23 13.50 -0.05
CA LEU A 41 -18.02 13.59 0.75
C LEU A 41 -16.95 12.60 0.28
N CYS A 42 -17.32 11.35 -0.01
CA CYS A 42 -16.40 10.35 -0.54
C CYS A 42 -15.83 10.75 -1.91
N ILE A 43 -16.64 11.34 -2.79
CA ILE A 43 -16.19 11.88 -4.09
C ILE A 43 -15.19 13.01 -3.88
N HIS A 44 -15.50 13.97 -3.00
CA HIS A 44 -14.60 15.09 -2.68
C HIS A 44 -13.26 14.58 -2.15
N ILE A 45 -13.27 13.61 -1.25
CA ILE A 45 -12.06 12.95 -0.74
C ILE A 45 -11.30 12.28 -1.90
N ALA A 46 -11.97 11.47 -2.73
CA ALA A 46 -11.39 10.74 -3.85
C ALA A 46 -10.74 11.67 -4.88
N GLN A 47 -11.30 12.85 -5.11
CA GLN A 47 -10.77 13.86 -6.02
C GLN A 47 -9.68 14.74 -5.38
N GLY A 48 -9.30 14.47 -4.12
CA GLY A 48 -8.35 15.27 -3.37
C GLY A 48 -8.86 16.68 -3.04
N ARG A 49 -10.17 16.94 -3.16
CA ARG A 49 -10.83 18.22 -2.85
C ARG A 49 -11.10 18.34 -1.35
N VAL A 50 -10.03 18.26 -0.56
CA VAL A 50 -10.05 18.37 0.90
C VAL A 50 -9.12 19.48 1.35
N SER A 51 -9.51 20.25 2.37
CA SER A 51 -8.62 21.25 2.95
C SER A 51 -7.42 20.58 3.63
N PRO A 52 -6.28 21.27 3.79
CA PRO A 52 -5.12 20.70 4.48
C PRO A 52 -5.43 20.18 5.90
N SER A 53 -6.29 20.87 6.64
CA SER A 53 -6.70 20.44 7.99
C SER A 53 -7.56 19.17 7.94
N MET A 54 -8.45 19.06 6.95
CA MET A 54 -9.26 17.86 6.76
C MET A 54 -8.40 16.68 6.31
N ALA A 55 -7.43 16.90 5.43
CA ALA A 55 -6.47 15.87 5.03
C ALA A 55 -5.60 15.40 6.21
N TYR A 56 -5.22 16.30 7.12
CA TYR A 56 -4.49 15.96 8.34
C TYR A 56 -5.32 15.06 9.27
N LEU A 57 -6.60 15.38 9.46
CA LEU A 57 -7.52 14.59 10.29
C LEU A 57 -7.89 13.26 9.63
N LEU A 58 -8.33 13.27 8.38
CA LEU A 58 -8.65 12.05 7.62
C LEU A 58 -7.42 11.15 7.40
N GLY A 59 -6.23 11.74 7.33
CA GLY A 59 -4.96 11.02 7.24
C GLY A 59 -4.45 10.49 8.58
N ALA A 60 -5.11 10.82 9.70
CA ALA A 60 -4.73 10.32 11.01
C ALA A 60 -4.85 8.79 11.06
N SER A 61 -4.04 8.16 11.90
CA SER A 61 -4.14 6.73 12.15
C SER A 61 -3.88 6.40 13.60
N ARG A 62 -4.55 5.36 14.09
CA ARG A 62 -4.21 4.72 15.36
C ARG A 62 -3.09 3.73 15.09
N LEU A 63 -1.98 3.88 15.80
CA LEU A 63 -0.81 3.03 15.64
C LEU A 63 -0.92 1.85 16.59
N LEU A 64 -0.87 0.63 16.04
CA LEU A 64 -0.80 -0.61 16.80
C LEU A 64 0.60 -1.21 16.63
N ALA A 65 1.26 -1.51 17.74
CA ALA A 65 2.55 -2.22 17.74
C ALA A 65 2.28 -3.73 17.87
N LEU A 66 2.33 -4.45 16.75
CA LEU A 66 2.16 -5.91 16.76
C LEU A 66 3.52 -6.59 16.90
N GLU A 67 3.61 -7.61 17.74
CA GLU A 67 4.83 -8.42 17.84
C GLU A 67 4.95 -9.35 16.63
N LYS A 68 6.17 -9.45 16.07
CA LYS A 68 6.47 -10.44 15.05
C LYS A 68 6.84 -11.77 15.73
N PRO A 69 6.44 -12.94 15.16
CA PRO A 69 6.86 -14.24 15.70
C PRO A 69 8.37 -14.42 15.79
N SER A 70 9.13 -13.79 14.90
CA SER A 70 10.60 -13.80 14.86
C SER A 70 11.26 -12.77 15.79
N GLY A 71 10.48 -12.07 16.60
CA GLY A 71 10.94 -10.92 17.38
C GLY A 71 10.88 -9.60 16.59
N GLY A 72 10.81 -8.50 17.32
CA GLY A 72 10.62 -7.15 16.78
C GLY A 72 9.16 -6.76 16.61
N VAL A 73 8.94 -5.53 16.13
CA VAL A 73 7.61 -4.89 16.09
C VAL A 73 7.19 -4.63 14.63
N ARG A 74 5.90 -4.84 14.35
CA ARG A 74 5.22 -4.45 13.11
C ARG A 74 4.23 -3.33 13.44
N PRO A 75 4.53 -2.07 13.08
CA PRO A 75 3.61 -0.97 13.28
C PRO A 75 2.48 -1.03 12.25
N ILE A 76 1.23 -1.13 12.70
CA ILE A 76 0.04 -1.05 11.85
C ILE A 76 -0.66 0.29 12.10
N ALA A 77 -0.77 1.10 11.05
CA ALA A 77 -1.48 2.36 11.04
C ALA A 77 -2.94 2.13 10.60
N VAL A 78 -3.84 2.13 11.59
CA VAL A 78 -5.28 1.97 11.44
C VAL A 78 -5.89 3.35 11.16
N GLY A 79 -6.01 3.71 9.88
CA GLY A 79 -6.49 5.04 9.45
C GLY A 79 -7.99 5.27 9.62
N GLU A 80 -8.44 6.52 9.47
CA GLU A 80 -9.87 6.91 9.49
C GLU A 80 -10.74 6.07 8.54
N VAL A 81 -11.92 5.66 9.00
CA VAL A 81 -12.82 4.77 8.26
C VAL A 81 -13.23 5.37 6.91
N LEU A 82 -13.53 6.68 6.87
CA LEU A 82 -13.88 7.37 5.62
C LEU A 82 -12.72 7.36 4.63
N TYR A 83 -11.50 7.65 5.10
CA TYR A 83 -10.29 7.55 4.30
C TYR A 83 -10.12 6.12 3.75
N ARG A 84 -10.20 5.11 4.63
CA ARG A 84 -10.05 3.70 4.23
C ARG A 84 -11.12 3.26 3.25
N LEU A 85 -12.37 3.72 3.40
CA LEU A 85 -13.46 3.41 2.48
C LEU A 85 -13.16 3.93 1.08
N VAL A 86 -12.72 5.19 0.98
CA VAL A 86 -12.36 5.81 -0.29
C VAL A 86 -11.12 5.13 -0.89
N ALA A 87 -10.06 4.93 -0.11
CA ALA A 87 -8.85 4.23 -0.54
C ALA A 87 -9.16 2.82 -1.09
N ARG A 88 -10.01 2.05 -0.40
CA ARG A 88 -10.47 0.74 -0.88
C ARG A 88 -11.24 0.85 -2.19
N THR A 89 -12.14 1.81 -2.30
CA THR A 89 -12.95 2.02 -3.50
C THR A 89 -12.06 2.34 -4.70
N LEU A 90 -11.10 3.24 -4.52
CA LEU A 90 -10.09 3.59 -5.52
C LEU A 90 -9.23 2.36 -5.88
N GLY A 91 -8.77 1.58 -4.90
CA GLY A 91 -8.01 0.36 -5.17
C GLY A 91 -8.78 -0.66 -6.02
N PHE A 92 -10.10 -0.81 -5.80
CA PHE A 92 -10.94 -1.64 -6.66
C PHE A 92 -11.18 -1.05 -8.05
N GLN A 93 -11.36 0.27 -8.13
CA GLN A 93 -11.60 0.99 -9.38
C GLN A 93 -10.38 0.91 -10.31
N PHE A 94 -9.18 1.10 -9.78
CA PHE A 94 -7.93 1.14 -10.55
C PHE A 94 -7.17 -0.20 -10.55
N ARG A 95 -7.81 -1.31 -10.13
CA ARG A 95 -7.15 -2.61 -9.99
C ARG A 95 -6.48 -3.11 -11.28
N GLU A 96 -7.10 -2.88 -12.43
CA GLU A 96 -6.63 -3.34 -13.74
C GLU A 96 -5.44 -2.48 -14.19
N ALA A 97 -5.56 -1.15 -14.10
CA ALA A 97 -4.45 -0.24 -14.36
C ALA A 97 -3.25 -0.50 -13.43
N LEU A 98 -3.48 -0.83 -12.16
CA LEU A 98 -2.43 -1.25 -11.23
C LEU A 98 -1.77 -2.55 -11.69
N ALA A 99 -2.54 -3.58 -12.06
CA ALA A 99 -2.01 -4.85 -12.53
C ALA A 99 -1.14 -4.68 -13.79
N ASP A 100 -1.61 -3.88 -14.75
CA ASP A 100 -0.88 -3.58 -15.98
C ASP A 100 0.43 -2.83 -15.67
N GLN A 101 0.40 -1.88 -14.73
CA GLN A 101 1.58 -1.11 -14.33
C GLN A 101 2.63 -1.99 -13.64
N PHE A 102 2.22 -2.98 -12.84
CA PHE A 102 3.12 -3.84 -12.07
C PHE A 102 3.72 -4.99 -12.88
N SER A 103 3.04 -5.44 -13.93
CA SER A 103 3.54 -6.49 -14.80
C SER A 103 4.78 -6.01 -15.60
N PRO A 104 5.80 -6.87 -15.82
CA PRO A 104 5.96 -8.24 -15.34
C PRO A 104 6.84 -8.36 -14.08
N LEU A 105 7.08 -7.27 -13.35
CA LEU A 105 8.12 -7.23 -12.30
C LEU A 105 7.55 -7.44 -10.89
N GLN A 106 6.31 -7.03 -10.65
CA GLN A 106 5.71 -6.97 -9.32
C GLN A 106 4.40 -7.78 -9.29
N PHE A 107 4.36 -8.78 -8.42
CA PHE A 107 3.27 -9.77 -8.31
C PHE A 107 2.51 -9.68 -6.99
N GLY A 108 2.96 -8.83 -6.05
CA GLY A 108 2.36 -8.71 -4.72
C GLY A 108 1.04 -7.94 -4.67
N VAL A 109 0.70 -7.19 -5.72
CA VAL A 109 -0.49 -6.34 -5.77
C VAL A 109 -1.21 -6.52 -7.08
N ALA A 110 -2.54 -6.67 -7.01
CA ALA A 110 -3.44 -6.80 -8.16
C ALA A 110 -3.18 -7.99 -9.11
N THR A 111 -2.19 -8.84 -8.81
CA THR A 111 -1.88 -10.05 -9.59
C THR A 111 -2.50 -11.28 -8.94
N ARG A 112 -3.42 -11.93 -9.66
CA ARG A 112 -4.03 -13.18 -9.19
C ARG A 112 -3.00 -14.30 -9.25
N GLY A 113 -2.79 -14.98 -8.11
CA GLY A 113 -1.85 -16.09 -8.02
C GLY A 113 -0.38 -15.66 -8.09
N GLY A 114 -0.07 -14.42 -7.69
CA GLY A 114 1.28 -13.86 -7.81
C GLY A 114 2.36 -14.69 -7.13
N CYS A 115 2.10 -15.22 -5.93
CA CYS A 115 3.04 -16.09 -5.22
C CYS A 115 3.31 -17.37 -6.00
N GLU A 116 2.26 -18.02 -6.51
CA GLU A 116 2.34 -19.24 -7.29
C GLU A 116 3.07 -19.01 -8.60
N THR A 117 2.80 -17.88 -9.29
CA THR A 117 3.51 -17.48 -10.50
C THR A 117 5.01 -17.33 -10.24
N ILE A 118 5.41 -16.68 -9.14
CA ILE A 118 6.83 -16.56 -8.79
C ILE A 118 7.43 -17.95 -8.50
N ILE A 119 6.83 -18.72 -7.60
CA ILE A 119 7.41 -20.01 -7.17
C ILE A 119 7.53 -20.99 -8.34
N HIS A 120 6.47 -21.15 -9.15
CA HIS A 120 6.49 -22.05 -10.31
C HIS A 120 7.39 -21.52 -11.43
N GLY A 121 7.40 -20.21 -11.66
CA GLY A 121 8.30 -19.56 -12.61
C GLY A 121 9.76 -19.81 -12.25
N LEU A 122 10.15 -19.51 -11.01
CA LEU A 122 11.51 -19.73 -10.51
C LEU A 122 11.96 -21.18 -10.64
N ARG A 123 11.12 -22.15 -10.24
CA ARG A 123 11.44 -23.58 -10.37
C ARG A 123 11.67 -23.98 -11.83
N THR A 124 10.75 -23.58 -12.71
CA THR A 124 10.87 -23.87 -14.15
C THR A 124 12.13 -23.26 -14.75
N THR A 125 12.46 -22.00 -14.39
CA THR A 125 13.69 -21.35 -14.83
C THR A 125 14.93 -22.10 -14.38
N LEU A 126 15.00 -22.51 -13.11
CA LEU A 126 16.17 -23.21 -12.57
C LEU A 126 16.31 -24.63 -13.15
N ASP A 127 15.20 -25.29 -13.49
CA ASP A 127 15.22 -26.57 -14.20
C ASP A 127 15.79 -26.41 -15.63
N LEU A 128 15.43 -25.32 -16.32
CA LEU A 128 15.93 -25.00 -17.66
C LEU A 128 17.37 -24.45 -17.65
N HIS A 129 17.77 -23.81 -16.56
CA HIS A 129 19.09 -23.21 -16.38
C HIS A 129 19.73 -23.64 -15.05
N PRO A 130 20.26 -24.88 -14.96
CA PRO A 130 20.76 -25.43 -13.69
C PRO A 130 21.95 -24.69 -13.06
N ASN A 131 22.62 -23.83 -13.84
CA ASN A 131 23.74 -23.00 -13.37
C ASN A 131 23.31 -21.61 -12.89
N TRP A 132 22.04 -21.26 -13.01
CA TRP A 132 21.52 -19.97 -12.52
C TRP A 132 21.30 -20.02 -11.00
N VAL A 133 21.34 -18.85 -10.39
CA VAL A 133 21.15 -18.68 -8.95
C VAL A 133 20.00 -17.71 -8.69
N VAL A 134 19.42 -17.83 -7.49
CA VAL A 134 18.41 -16.91 -6.97
C VAL A 134 19.02 -16.20 -5.76
N LEU A 135 19.06 -14.87 -5.80
CA LEU A 135 19.40 -14.02 -4.67
C LEU A 135 18.12 -13.33 -4.20
N GLN A 136 17.71 -13.59 -2.97
CA GLN A 136 16.58 -12.90 -2.34
C GLN A 136 17.08 -11.65 -1.61
N VAL A 137 16.43 -10.52 -1.88
CA VAL A 137 16.69 -9.22 -1.27
C VAL A 137 15.61 -8.95 -0.23
N ASP A 138 16.05 -8.66 1.00
CA ASP A 138 15.19 -8.22 2.10
C ASP A 138 15.42 -6.73 2.38
N ILE A 139 14.36 -5.93 2.29
CA ILE A 139 14.43 -4.49 2.49
C ILE A 139 14.05 -4.16 3.93
N ARG A 140 15.05 -3.79 4.74
CA ARG A 140 14.81 -3.38 6.13
C ARG A 140 13.83 -2.21 6.19
N ASN A 141 12.69 -2.43 6.85
CA ASN A 141 11.66 -1.41 7.10
C ASN A 141 11.06 -0.79 5.82
N ALA A 142 10.94 -1.60 4.75
CA ALA A 142 10.60 -1.18 3.40
C ALA A 142 9.46 -0.14 3.30
N PHE A 143 8.31 -0.44 3.92
CA PHE A 143 7.14 0.44 3.87
C PHE A 143 7.43 1.84 4.39
N ASN A 144 8.19 1.99 5.47
CA ASN A 144 8.46 3.30 6.07
C ASN A 144 9.63 4.02 5.40
N THR A 145 10.49 3.33 4.66
CA THR A 145 11.71 3.90 4.06
C THR A 145 11.54 4.31 2.60
N VAL A 146 10.53 3.81 1.90
CA VAL A 146 10.33 4.15 0.48
C VAL A 146 10.09 5.66 0.27
N SER A 147 10.67 6.22 -0.80
CA SER A 147 10.57 7.64 -1.10
C SER A 147 9.18 8.02 -1.62
N ARG A 148 8.53 8.99 -0.96
CA ARG A 148 7.28 9.59 -1.45
C ARG A 148 7.47 10.43 -2.71
N GLU A 149 8.68 10.96 -2.93
CA GLU A 149 9.01 11.67 -4.16
C GLU A 149 9.01 10.71 -5.35
N VAL A 150 9.71 9.58 -5.22
CA VAL A 150 9.70 8.52 -6.25
C VAL A 150 8.29 8.00 -6.48
N LEU A 151 7.51 7.78 -5.42
CA LEU A 151 6.09 7.44 -5.52
C LEU A 151 5.32 8.44 -6.39
N PHE A 152 5.49 9.74 -6.15
CA PHE A 152 4.80 10.77 -6.93
C PHE A 152 5.26 10.81 -8.39
N CYS A 153 6.55 10.61 -8.65
CA CYS A 153 7.08 10.52 -10.00
C CYS A 153 6.48 9.32 -10.76
N GLU A 154 6.55 8.12 -10.18
CA GLU A 154 5.99 6.90 -10.78
C GLU A 154 4.47 7.01 -10.98
N LEU A 155 3.74 7.58 -10.02
CA LEU A 155 2.29 7.76 -10.14
C LEU A 155 1.91 8.76 -11.25
N ARG A 156 2.70 9.83 -11.44
CA ARG A 156 2.47 10.79 -12.53
C ARG A 156 2.85 10.23 -13.90
N ALA A 157 3.86 9.35 -13.95
CA ALA A 157 4.30 8.70 -15.17
C ALA A 157 3.48 7.45 -15.53
N ALA A 158 2.59 7.01 -14.64
CA ALA A 158 1.80 5.81 -14.83
C ALA A 158 0.83 5.92 -16.00
N THR A 159 0.54 4.78 -16.63
CA THR A 159 -0.38 4.69 -17.77
C THR A 159 -1.79 4.27 -17.32
N GLY A 160 -2.71 4.04 -18.26
CA GLY A 160 -3.99 3.39 -17.95
C GLY A 160 -4.92 4.19 -17.03
N SER A 161 -4.84 5.52 -17.03
CA SER A 161 -5.59 6.43 -16.14
C SER A 161 -5.19 6.38 -14.66
N LEU A 162 -4.10 5.68 -14.30
CA LEU A 162 -3.67 5.57 -12.91
C LEU A 162 -3.23 6.92 -12.31
N ASP A 163 -2.82 7.86 -13.16
CA ASP A 163 -2.53 9.25 -12.80
C ASP A 163 -3.73 9.98 -12.15
N GLN A 164 -4.96 9.52 -12.40
CA GLN A 164 -6.17 10.05 -11.74
C GLN A 164 -6.19 9.81 -10.23
N LEU A 165 -5.38 8.87 -9.70
CA LEU A 165 -5.19 8.70 -8.24
C LEU A 165 -4.35 9.82 -7.63
N PHE A 166 -3.57 10.56 -8.44
CA PHE A 166 -2.61 11.53 -7.96
C PHE A 166 -3.19 12.58 -6.99
N PRO A 167 -4.35 13.21 -7.26
CA PRO A 167 -4.93 14.19 -6.33
C PRO A 167 -5.22 13.60 -4.95
N PHE A 168 -5.78 12.39 -4.89
CA PHE A 168 -6.02 11.67 -3.64
C PHE A 168 -4.71 11.38 -2.92
N VAL A 169 -3.76 10.73 -3.59
CA VAL A 169 -2.50 10.31 -2.97
C VAL A 169 -1.71 11.53 -2.47
N ARG A 170 -1.66 12.60 -3.27
CA ARG A 170 -1.00 13.86 -2.87
C ARG A 170 -1.61 14.44 -1.59
N SER A 171 -2.94 14.46 -1.46
CA SER A 171 -3.59 15.03 -0.27
C SER A 171 -3.18 14.34 1.03
N PHE A 172 -2.89 13.03 0.98
CA PHE A 172 -2.61 12.23 2.19
C PHE A 172 -1.13 11.87 2.39
N TYR A 173 -0.32 11.89 1.33
CA TYR A 173 1.09 11.51 1.38
C TYR A 173 2.05 12.69 1.17
N ALA A 174 1.62 13.84 0.62
CA ALA A 174 2.54 14.98 0.42
C ALA A 174 2.87 15.73 1.71
N ARG A 175 2.14 15.46 2.80
CA ARG A 175 2.38 16.03 4.12
C ARG A 175 2.47 14.92 5.15
N ARG A 176 3.05 15.24 6.30
CA ARG A 176 3.04 14.34 7.45
C ARG A 176 1.63 14.15 8.00
N SER A 177 1.32 12.94 8.44
CA SER A 177 0.04 12.61 9.09
C SER A 177 0.27 12.10 10.51
N PRO A 178 -0.66 12.38 11.45
CA PRO A 178 -0.50 12.00 12.85
C PRO A 178 -0.75 10.50 13.05
N LEU A 179 0.07 9.90 13.91
CA LEU A 179 -0.04 8.51 14.34
C LEU A 179 -0.24 8.48 15.86
N TYR A 180 -1.43 8.12 16.33
CA TYR A 180 -1.76 8.07 17.75
C TYR A 180 -1.45 6.70 18.33
N PHE A 181 -0.54 6.61 19.29
CA PHE A 181 -0.15 5.38 19.97
C PHE A 181 -0.61 5.40 21.42
N SER A 182 -1.55 4.53 21.77
CA SER A 182 -2.04 4.35 23.14
C SER A 182 -1.21 3.30 23.88
N HIS A 183 -0.79 3.58 25.10
CA HIS A 183 0.03 2.66 25.90
C HIS A 183 -0.82 1.63 26.63
N CYS A 184 -0.47 0.34 26.52
CA CYS A 184 -1.20 -0.72 27.22
C CYS A 184 -1.10 -0.65 28.75
N SER A 185 -0.01 -0.08 29.29
CA SER A 185 0.22 0.03 30.74
C SER A 185 -0.28 1.34 31.34
N ARG A 186 -0.71 2.30 30.51
CA ARG A 186 -1.11 3.66 30.90
C ARG A 186 -2.24 4.11 30.00
N GLU A 187 -3.46 3.75 30.38
CA GLU A 187 -4.66 3.89 29.53
C GLU A 187 -4.94 5.34 29.09
N ASP A 188 -4.54 6.33 29.88
CA ASP A 188 -4.73 7.76 29.58
C ASP A 188 -3.57 8.39 28.80
N GLU A 189 -2.48 7.66 28.54
CA GLU A 189 -1.32 8.19 27.83
C GLU A 189 -1.39 7.89 26.33
N VAL A 190 -1.37 8.95 25.53
CA VAL A 190 -1.26 8.87 24.07
C VAL A 190 0.03 9.52 23.62
N THR A 191 0.90 8.76 22.97
CA THR A 191 2.08 9.29 22.28
C THR A 191 1.73 9.60 20.83
N LEU A 192 2.06 10.81 20.41
CA LEU A 192 1.88 11.26 19.02
C LEU A 192 3.17 11.03 18.22
N PHE A 193 3.09 10.16 17.22
CA PHE A 193 4.11 10.01 16.19
C PHE A 193 3.67 10.69 14.89
N SER A 194 4.60 10.78 13.93
CA SER A 194 4.41 11.44 12.65
C SER A 194 4.80 10.50 11.51
N SER A 195 3.89 10.29 10.55
CA SER A 195 4.18 9.54 9.32
C SER A 195 4.73 10.48 8.25
N GLU A 196 6.05 10.55 8.13
CA GLU A 196 6.75 11.54 7.30
C GLU A 196 7.29 10.97 5.99
N SER A 197 7.69 9.70 5.99
CA SER A 197 8.18 8.97 4.82
C SER A 197 7.33 7.74 4.54
N GLY A 198 7.60 7.09 3.41
CA GLY A 198 7.01 5.80 3.10
C GLY A 198 5.50 5.77 2.96
N THR A 199 4.97 4.56 3.02
CA THR A 199 3.55 4.24 2.99
C THR A 199 3.12 3.59 4.31
N ARG A 200 1.86 3.79 4.70
CA ARG A 200 1.34 3.32 5.98
C ARG A 200 0.95 1.84 5.89
N GLN A 201 1.52 0.98 6.73
CA GLN A 201 1.09 -0.42 6.83
C GLN A 201 -0.32 -0.49 7.43
N GLY A 202 -1.25 -1.19 6.77
CA GLY A 202 -2.67 -1.20 7.13
C GLY A 202 -3.54 -0.20 6.33
N ASP A 203 -2.91 0.70 5.58
CA ASP A 203 -3.60 1.50 4.57
C ASP A 203 -4.05 0.61 3.40
N PRO A 204 -5.34 0.65 2.99
CA PRO A 204 -5.83 -0.14 1.87
C PRO A 204 -5.09 0.07 0.55
N LEU A 205 -4.54 1.27 0.30
CA LEU A 205 -3.71 1.55 -0.87
C LEU A 205 -2.21 1.48 -0.56
N GLY A 206 -1.82 1.38 0.71
CA GLY A 206 -0.41 1.46 1.13
C GLY A 206 0.49 0.46 0.40
N GLY A 207 0.05 -0.80 0.26
CA GLY A 207 0.79 -1.82 -0.49
C GLY A 207 0.97 -1.50 -1.98
N ALA A 208 -0.07 -0.99 -2.64
CA ALA A 208 -0.01 -0.59 -4.04
C ALA A 208 0.93 0.62 -4.24
N LEU A 209 0.85 1.60 -3.35
CA LEU A 209 1.73 2.77 -3.38
C LEU A 209 3.18 2.40 -3.10
N PHE A 210 3.43 1.49 -2.15
CA PHE A 210 4.77 0.94 -1.92
C PHE A 210 5.31 0.27 -3.19
N ALA A 211 4.52 -0.63 -3.77
CA ALA A 211 4.86 -1.36 -4.98
C ALA A 211 5.15 -0.42 -6.16
N LEU A 212 4.39 0.67 -6.33
CA LEU A 212 4.65 1.68 -7.36
C LEU A 212 5.99 2.36 -7.18
N ALA A 213 6.30 2.80 -5.96
CA ALA A 213 7.57 3.47 -5.71
C ALA A 213 8.77 2.51 -5.82
N HIS A 214 8.59 1.26 -5.39
CA HIS A 214 9.60 0.21 -5.52
C HIS A 214 9.85 -0.19 -6.99
N LEU A 215 8.82 -0.10 -7.83
CA LEU A 215 8.91 -0.40 -9.28
C LEU A 215 9.96 0.44 -9.99
N HIS A 216 10.24 1.66 -9.51
CA HIS A 216 11.32 2.49 -10.03
C HIS A 216 12.67 1.77 -9.98
N ALA A 217 13.03 1.23 -8.81
CA ALA A 217 14.27 0.48 -8.65
C ALA A 217 14.27 -0.78 -9.53
N LEU A 218 13.16 -1.55 -9.51
CA LEU A 218 13.03 -2.76 -10.31
C LEU A 218 13.22 -2.50 -11.81
N ARG A 219 12.62 -1.44 -12.35
CA ARG A 219 12.74 -1.08 -13.77
C ARG A 219 14.15 -0.65 -14.12
N THR A 220 14.77 0.18 -13.29
CA THR A 220 16.15 0.64 -13.50
C THR A 220 17.10 -0.55 -13.52
N THR A 221 17.08 -1.39 -12.48
CA THR A 221 17.94 -2.57 -12.39
C THR A 221 17.66 -3.57 -13.53
N ALA A 222 16.40 -3.82 -13.88
CA ALA A 222 16.06 -4.71 -15.00
C ALA A 222 16.55 -4.18 -16.36
N SER A 223 16.56 -2.86 -16.56
CA SER A 223 17.07 -2.26 -17.79
C SER A 223 18.59 -2.35 -17.93
N GLU A 224 19.31 -2.29 -16.81
CA GLU A 224 20.78 -2.41 -16.76
C GLU A 224 21.26 -3.86 -16.84
N HIS A 225 20.44 -4.80 -16.33
CA HIS A 225 20.78 -6.23 -16.24
C HIS A 225 19.75 -7.10 -16.96
N PRO A 226 19.62 -7.01 -18.30
CA PRO A 226 18.55 -7.67 -19.08
C PRO A 226 18.64 -9.20 -19.10
N ILE A 227 19.76 -9.78 -18.65
CA ILE A 227 19.94 -11.23 -18.51
C ILE A 227 19.26 -11.74 -17.22
N CYS A 228 19.12 -10.88 -16.22
CA CYS A 228 18.51 -11.21 -14.95
C CYS A 228 16.98 -11.01 -14.99
N MET A 229 16.27 -11.79 -14.17
CA MET A 229 14.86 -11.55 -13.87
C MET A 229 14.70 -11.04 -12.45
N PHE A 230 13.66 -10.24 -12.24
CA PHE A 230 13.40 -9.54 -10.98
C PHE A 230 11.99 -9.80 -10.41
N PRO A 231 11.52 -11.06 -10.32
CA PRO A 231 10.19 -11.34 -9.78
C PRO A 231 10.08 -10.90 -8.32
N SER A 232 9.15 -9.98 -8.06
CA SER A 232 9.00 -9.34 -6.75
C SER A 232 7.60 -9.53 -6.18
N LEU A 233 7.51 -9.79 -4.88
CA LEU A 233 6.26 -9.89 -4.12
C LEU A 233 6.28 -8.83 -3.01
N ALA A 234 5.67 -7.67 -3.27
CA ALA A 234 5.84 -6.48 -2.44
C ALA A 234 7.34 -6.16 -2.27
N ASP A 235 7.88 -6.27 -1.04
CA ASP A 235 9.29 -6.05 -0.70
C ASP A 235 10.18 -7.27 -0.93
N ASP A 236 9.61 -8.49 -0.96
CA ASP A 236 10.35 -9.73 -1.24
C ASP A 236 10.75 -9.78 -2.72
N THR A 237 11.99 -9.37 -3.00
CA THR A 237 12.53 -9.25 -4.36
C THR A 237 13.53 -10.35 -4.62
N HIS A 238 13.45 -10.97 -5.80
CA HIS A 238 14.36 -12.03 -6.19
C HIS A 238 15.11 -11.60 -7.43
N ILE A 239 16.44 -11.72 -7.42
CA ILE A 239 17.29 -11.55 -8.58
C ILE A 239 17.68 -12.94 -9.06
N VAL A 240 17.38 -13.24 -10.32
CA VAL A 240 17.50 -14.58 -10.89
C VAL A 240 18.32 -14.51 -12.17
N GLY A 241 19.41 -15.26 -12.26
CA GLY A 241 20.27 -15.24 -13.44
C GLY A 241 21.59 -15.96 -13.24
N PRO A 242 22.53 -15.83 -14.19
CA PRO A 242 23.90 -16.31 -14.04
C PRO A 242 24.58 -15.68 -12.81
N PRO A 243 25.40 -16.43 -12.04
CA PRO A 243 26.08 -15.91 -10.85
C PRO A 243 26.85 -14.60 -11.09
N GLU A 244 27.51 -14.48 -12.24
CA GLU A 244 28.29 -13.32 -12.65
C GLU A 244 27.45 -12.07 -12.93
N ALA A 245 26.14 -12.22 -13.18
CA ALA A 245 25.21 -11.12 -13.44
C ALA A 245 24.35 -10.77 -12.21
N VAL A 246 24.08 -11.74 -11.33
CA VAL A 246 23.23 -11.53 -10.15
C VAL A 246 23.89 -10.60 -9.13
N VAL A 247 25.18 -10.74 -8.87
CA VAL A 247 25.89 -9.89 -7.90
C VAL A 247 25.97 -8.42 -8.36
N PRO A 248 26.36 -8.12 -9.62
CA PRO A 248 26.27 -6.75 -10.13
C PRO A 248 24.86 -6.16 -10.04
N ALA A 249 23.83 -6.94 -10.38
CA ALA A 249 22.44 -6.48 -10.31
C ALA A 249 21.98 -6.10 -8.89
N PHE A 250 22.52 -6.75 -7.86
CA PHE A 250 22.24 -6.40 -6.47
C PHE A 250 22.84 -5.04 -6.05
N HIS A 251 23.89 -4.57 -6.75
CA HIS A 251 24.63 -3.35 -6.40
C HIS A 251 24.21 -2.11 -7.17
N THR A 252 23.27 -2.22 -8.14
CA THR A 252 22.60 -1.09 -8.78
C THR A 252 21.59 -0.46 -7.81
#